data_AF-M2UL67-F1
#
_entry.id   AF-M2UL67-F1
#
_cell.length_a   1.000
_cell.length_b   1.000
_cell.length_c   1.000
_cell.angle_alpha   90.00
_cell.angle_beta   90.00
_cell.angle_gamma   90.00
#
_symmetry.space_group_name_H-M   'P 1'
#
loop_
_entity.id
_entity.type
_entity.pdbx_description
1 polymer ?
#
loop_
_entity_poly.entity_id
_entity_poly.type
_entity_poly.pdbx_seq_one_letter_code
_entity_poly.pdbx_strand_id
1 'polypeptide(L)'
;MAPSHADPPIPSYEEAVVASPRTSVPTTPLPPPSEPTRAERDSPESEAPPAIASALPPPELPPAYAVVDEKATTFTIYGTFIHTPNAPAYQLSSLLDTSINKLGMRRLRAEEVTMLQAGALNVPFTSSGLLYEAQDPPFVINEYYVQGKSARALPGYLMIRFGLRRWHVAHVPTPGSRPIEIMTCGKLGSFTKAIKQRRNEMEPSQWKDSEGHVVATEVMKMGYGGKMPTIELRSDLDQTCRELILALWVTRLWAAFGAGNSFMT
;
A
#
# COMPACT_ATOMS: atom_id res chain seq x y z
N MET A 1 44.50 -12.00 -40.40
CA MET A 1 44.85 -13.03 -39.40
C MET A 1 45.47 -12.32 -38.21
N ALA A 2 44.70 -12.20 -37.13
CA ALA A 2 45.11 -11.73 -35.80
C ALA A 2 44.28 -12.53 -34.76
N PRO A 3 44.85 -12.89 -33.61
CA PRO A 3 44.32 -13.96 -32.75
C PRO A 3 43.27 -13.51 -31.73
N SER A 4 42.58 -14.55 -31.25
CA SER A 4 41.59 -14.67 -30.17
C SER A 4 41.70 -13.76 -28.95
N HIS A 5 40.57 -13.18 -28.54
CA HIS A 5 40.26 -12.95 -27.13
C HIS A 5 39.14 -13.91 -26.73
N ALA A 6 39.51 -14.99 -26.04
CA ALA A 6 38.58 -15.89 -25.38
C ALA A 6 38.16 -15.26 -24.05
N ASP A 7 36.86 -15.14 -23.81
CA ASP A 7 36.31 -14.74 -22.51
C ASP A 7 36.71 -15.76 -21.43
N PRO A 8 37.02 -15.32 -20.20
CA PRO A 8 37.31 -16.24 -19.11
C PRO A 8 36.04 -17.03 -18.72
N PRO A 9 36.16 -18.33 -18.40
CA PRO A 9 35.02 -19.14 -18.01
C PRO A 9 34.42 -18.66 -16.68
N ILE A 10 33.09 -18.61 -16.62
CA ILE A 10 32.31 -18.27 -15.43
C ILE A 10 32.46 -19.41 -14.40
N PRO A 11 32.79 -19.13 -13.12
CA PRO A 11 32.88 -20.17 -12.09
C PRO A 11 31.54 -20.86 -11.82
N SER A 12 31.57 -22.17 -11.63
CA SER A 12 30.41 -22.99 -11.24
C SER A 12 30.06 -22.81 -9.75
N TYR A 13 28.78 -22.97 -9.43
CA TYR A 13 28.15 -22.69 -8.13
C TYR A 13 28.54 -23.65 -6.97
N GLU A 14 29.41 -24.64 -7.20
CA GLU A 14 29.78 -25.64 -6.19
C GLU A 14 31.02 -25.29 -5.35
N GLU A 15 31.67 -24.14 -5.57
CA GLU A 15 32.94 -23.80 -4.90
C GLU A 15 32.84 -22.78 -3.75
N ALA A 16 31.64 -22.38 -3.32
CA ALA A 16 31.44 -21.32 -2.32
C ALA A 16 31.03 -21.79 -0.90
N VAL A 17 31.11 -23.09 -0.59
CA VAL A 17 30.70 -23.62 0.74
C VAL A 17 31.79 -24.46 1.40
N VAL A 18 33.00 -23.93 1.52
CA VAL A 18 33.96 -24.41 2.54
C VAL A 18 34.80 -23.23 3.03
N ALA A 19 34.43 -22.66 4.18
CA ALA A 19 35.35 -22.20 5.23
C ALA A 19 34.59 -21.37 6.27
N SER A 20 34.28 -21.98 7.42
CA SER A 20 34.08 -21.23 8.67
C SER A 20 35.23 -21.58 9.60
N PRO A 21 36.13 -20.64 9.97
CA PRO A 21 36.99 -20.84 11.12
C PRO A 21 36.21 -20.49 12.39
N ARG A 22 35.84 -21.50 13.18
CA ARG A 22 35.41 -21.28 14.58
C ARG A 22 36.64 -21.24 15.46
N THR A 23 36.97 -20.04 15.91
CA THR A 23 37.98 -19.75 16.93
C THR A 23 37.58 -20.37 18.26
N SER A 24 38.54 -21.07 18.87
CA SER A 24 38.51 -21.69 20.18
C SER A 24 38.91 -20.70 21.29
N VAL A 25 38.18 -20.66 22.43
CA VAL A 25 38.71 -20.36 23.79
C VAL A 25 37.66 -20.76 24.87
N PRO A 26 38.01 -20.92 26.19
CA PRO A 26 37.75 -22.14 26.94
C PRO A 26 36.85 -21.99 28.19
N THR A 27 36.45 -23.16 28.69
CA THR A 27 35.87 -23.59 29.99
C THR A 27 36.09 -22.72 31.23
N THR A 28 35.03 -22.48 32.03
CA THR A 28 35.05 -22.49 33.52
C THR A 28 33.61 -22.78 34.05
N PRO A 29 33.42 -23.52 35.19
CA PRO A 29 32.26 -24.40 35.40
C PRO A 29 31.16 -23.90 36.37
N LEU A 30 29.99 -24.54 36.30
CA LEU A 30 28.82 -24.36 37.18
C LEU A 30 29.03 -24.92 38.62
N PRO A 31 28.42 -24.31 39.64
CA PRO A 31 28.12 -24.97 40.92
C PRO A 31 26.69 -25.58 40.98
N PRO A 32 26.47 -26.64 41.79
CA PRO A 32 25.24 -27.46 41.83
C PRO A 32 24.15 -26.95 42.82
N PRO A 33 22.95 -27.57 42.89
CA PRO A 33 21.71 -26.94 43.36
C PRO A 33 21.45 -27.14 44.86
N SER A 34 20.61 -26.29 45.46
CA SER A 34 20.07 -26.48 46.80
C SER A 34 18.55 -26.41 46.79
N GLU A 35 17.92 -27.49 47.25
CA GLU A 35 16.49 -27.62 47.54
C GLU A 35 16.03 -26.68 48.65
N PRO A 36 14.75 -26.32 48.73
CA PRO A 36 14.14 -25.95 50.00
C PRO A 36 13.08 -26.97 50.46
N THR A 37 13.34 -27.53 51.64
CA THR A 37 12.46 -28.33 52.47
C THR A 37 11.29 -27.49 53.02
N ARG A 38 10.12 -28.14 53.16
CA ARG A 38 8.83 -27.62 53.63
C ARG A 38 8.63 -27.88 55.15
N ALA A 39 8.03 -26.92 55.87
CA ALA A 39 6.99 -27.06 56.93
C ALA A 39 6.81 -25.71 57.69
N GLU A 40 5.66 -25.02 57.56
CA GLU A 40 4.56 -24.87 58.57
C GLU A 40 5.01 -24.18 59.87
N ARG A 41 4.39 -23.09 60.38
CA ARG A 41 2.99 -22.94 60.83
C ARG A 41 2.76 -21.52 61.41
N ASP A 42 1.51 -21.04 61.34
CA ASP A 42 0.78 -20.13 62.26
C ASP A 42 0.02 -18.94 61.60
N SER A 43 -1.29 -18.94 61.86
CA SER A 43 -2.41 -18.08 61.36
C SER A 43 -2.63 -16.83 62.26
N PRO A 44 -3.76 -16.07 62.19
CA PRO A 44 -4.44 -15.36 61.10
C PRO A 44 -4.74 -13.85 61.43
N GLU A 45 -5.47 -13.18 60.52
CA GLU A 45 -6.31 -11.96 60.71
C GLU A 45 -5.66 -10.58 60.97
N SER A 46 -5.68 -9.72 59.94
CA SER A 46 -6.08 -8.32 60.14
C SER A 46 -6.64 -7.72 58.85
N GLU A 47 -7.83 -7.13 59.01
CA GLU A 47 -8.75 -6.59 58.02
C GLU A 47 -8.38 -5.15 57.64
N ALA A 48 -8.25 -4.84 56.34
CA ALA A 48 -8.28 -3.46 55.82
C ALA A 48 -8.68 -3.42 54.33
N PRO A 49 -9.75 -2.71 53.93
CA PRO A 49 -10.00 -2.28 52.55
C PRO A 49 -9.66 -0.79 52.36
N PRO A 50 -9.72 -0.20 51.15
CA PRO A 50 -9.36 -0.68 49.81
C PRO A 50 -8.37 0.30 49.11
N ALA A 51 -7.68 -0.13 48.04
CA ALA A 51 -7.09 0.81 47.08
C ALA A 51 -7.33 0.31 45.65
N ILE A 52 -8.51 0.63 45.13
CA ILE A 52 -8.77 0.54 43.69
C ILE A 52 -7.97 1.68 43.06
N ALA A 53 -6.74 1.40 42.67
CA ALA A 53 -6.04 2.24 41.71
C ALA A 53 -6.76 2.09 40.37
N SER A 54 -7.74 2.97 40.12
CA SER A 54 -8.21 3.24 38.76
C SER A 54 -7.04 3.83 37.99
N ALA A 55 -6.24 2.96 37.39
CA ALA A 55 -5.36 3.33 36.29
C ALA A 55 -6.28 3.74 35.14
N LEU A 56 -6.51 5.05 35.00
CA LEU A 56 -7.07 5.59 33.76
C LEU A 56 -6.15 5.11 32.62
N PRO A 57 -6.67 4.48 31.56
CA PRO A 57 -5.86 4.23 30.38
C PRO A 57 -5.34 5.59 29.88
N PRO A 58 -4.05 5.69 29.50
CA PRO A 58 -3.50 6.95 29.02
C PRO A 58 -4.34 7.45 27.84
N PRO A 59 -4.56 8.78 27.74
CA PRO A 59 -5.28 9.35 26.62
C PRO A 59 -4.60 8.90 25.33
N GLU A 60 -5.37 8.20 24.49
CA GLU A 60 -4.92 7.65 23.22
C GLU A 60 -4.58 8.83 22.30
N LEU A 61 -3.29 9.18 22.25
CA LEU A 61 -2.81 10.22 21.35
C LEU A 61 -3.20 9.84 19.92
N PRO A 62 -3.70 10.78 19.11
CA PRO A 62 -4.05 10.47 17.73
C PRO A 62 -2.81 9.89 17.02
N PRO A 63 -2.97 8.86 16.16
CA PRO A 63 -1.82 8.17 15.58
C PRO A 63 -0.89 9.15 14.85
N ALA A 64 0.40 9.08 15.16
CA ALA A 64 1.44 9.85 14.48
C ALA A 64 1.67 9.28 13.07
N TYR A 65 0.78 9.63 12.14
CA TYR A 65 0.96 9.29 10.74
C TYR A 65 2.23 9.95 10.20
N ALA A 66 2.91 9.28 9.26
CA ALA A 66 4.04 9.91 8.59
C ALA A 66 3.54 11.20 7.92
N VAL A 67 4.27 12.30 8.13
CA VAL A 67 4.03 13.54 7.40
C VAL A 67 4.40 13.24 5.95
N VAL A 68 3.39 12.92 5.15
CA VAL A 68 3.55 12.89 3.70
C VAL A 68 3.95 14.30 3.31
N ASP A 69 5.09 14.44 2.64
CA ASP A 69 5.54 15.73 2.14
C ASP A 69 4.41 16.38 1.36
N GLU A 70 3.90 17.50 1.86
CA GLU A 70 2.78 18.23 1.25
C GLU A 70 3.14 18.67 -0.18
N LYS A 71 4.43 18.76 -0.51
CA LYS A 71 4.90 19.11 -1.85
C LYS A 71 5.12 17.91 -2.76
N ALA A 72 4.99 16.67 -2.26
CA ALA A 72 5.12 15.49 -3.09
C ALA A 72 3.97 15.40 -4.10
N THR A 73 4.31 15.57 -5.37
CA THR A 73 3.37 15.44 -6.50
C THR A 73 3.55 14.12 -7.25
N THR A 74 4.68 13.43 -7.09
CA THR A 74 4.95 12.18 -7.81
C THR A 74 4.79 10.99 -6.87
N PHE A 75 4.04 9.97 -7.32
CA PHE A 75 3.82 8.75 -6.57
C PHE A 75 4.05 7.53 -7.45
N THR A 76 4.76 6.52 -6.94
CA THR A 76 5.11 5.30 -7.68
C THR A 76 4.77 4.07 -6.85
N ILE A 77 4.19 3.04 -7.46
CA ILE A 77 3.87 1.79 -6.78
C ILE A 77 5.04 0.81 -6.86
N TYR A 78 5.45 0.28 -5.70
CA TYR A 78 6.43 -0.80 -5.55
C TYR A 78 5.80 -1.91 -4.70
N GLY A 79 5.43 -3.02 -5.36
CA GLY A 79 4.70 -4.11 -4.68
C GLY A 79 3.38 -3.60 -4.09
N THR A 80 3.25 -3.67 -2.76
CA THR A 80 2.08 -3.14 -2.04
C THR A 80 2.27 -1.72 -1.52
N PHE A 81 3.41 -1.08 -1.74
CA PHE A 81 3.69 0.26 -1.22
C PHE A 81 3.55 1.33 -2.30
N ILE A 82 3.04 2.50 -1.91
CA ILE A 82 3.04 3.70 -2.73
C ILE A 82 4.10 4.65 -2.17
N HIS A 83 5.09 4.95 -2.99
CA HIS A 83 6.24 5.77 -2.64
C HIS A 83 6.09 7.19 -3.16
N THR A 84 6.48 8.14 -2.32
CA THR A 84 6.95 9.46 -2.77
C THR A 84 8.42 9.36 -3.18
N PRO A 85 9.02 10.39 -3.78
CA PRO A 85 10.46 10.40 -4.04
C PRO A 85 11.33 10.23 -2.78
N ASN A 86 10.79 10.61 -1.60
CA ASN A 86 11.54 10.62 -0.36
C ASN A 86 11.39 9.32 0.45
N ALA A 87 10.19 8.71 0.43
CA ALA A 87 9.85 7.58 1.30
C ALA A 87 8.55 6.86 0.86
N PRO A 88 8.33 5.60 1.30
CA PRO A 88 7.01 4.99 1.27
C PRO A 88 6.02 5.82 2.10
N ALA A 89 4.83 6.06 1.57
CA ALA A 89 3.80 6.90 2.21
C ALA A 89 2.48 6.16 2.44
N TYR A 90 2.11 5.25 1.53
CA TYR A 90 0.88 4.47 1.62
C TYR A 90 1.15 2.99 1.40
N GLN A 91 0.21 2.17 1.85
CA GLN A 91 0.23 0.72 1.65
C GLN A 91 -1.12 0.23 1.13
N LEU A 92 -1.07 -0.74 0.23
CA LEU A 92 -2.19 -1.51 -0.30
C LEU A 92 -2.36 -2.81 0.49
N SER A 93 -3.61 -3.28 0.61
CA SER A 93 -3.90 -4.54 1.30
C SER A 93 -3.42 -5.78 0.54
N SER A 94 -3.14 -5.64 -0.76
CA SER A 94 -2.68 -6.72 -1.63
C SER A 94 -1.95 -6.16 -2.86
N LEU A 95 -1.32 -7.04 -3.63
CA LEU A 95 -0.75 -6.69 -4.94
C LEU A 95 -1.88 -6.42 -5.94
N LEU A 96 -1.60 -5.57 -6.94
CA LEU A 96 -2.60 -5.16 -7.94
C LEU A 96 -3.08 -6.29 -8.86
N ASP A 97 -2.28 -7.35 -9.00
CA ASP A 97 -2.58 -8.52 -9.82
C ASP A 97 -3.26 -9.66 -9.04
N THR A 98 -3.48 -9.48 -7.73
CA THR A 98 -4.14 -10.49 -6.91
C THR A 98 -5.65 -10.47 -7.14
N SER A 99 -6.24 -11.65 -7.40
CA SER A 99 -7.69 -11.82 -7.53
C SER A 99 -8.35 -11.79 -6.14
N ILE A 100 -8.84 -10.63 -5.76
CA ILE A 100 -9.59 -10.37 -4.53
C ILE A 100 -10.83 -9.53 -4.87
N ASN A 101 -11.80 -9.45 -3.97
CA ASN A 101 -13.00 -8.63 -4.20
C ASN A 101 -12.92 -7.26 -3.51
N LYS A 102 -11.88 -7.03 -2.69
CA LYS A 102 -11.68 -5.80 -1.93
C LYS A 102 -10.20 -5.41 -1.88
N LEU A 103 -9.89 -4.16 -2.21
CA LEU A 103 -8.55 -3.60 -2.11
C LEU A 103 -8.56 -2.37 -1.21
N GLY A 104 -7.85 -2.42 -0.09
CA GLY A 104 -7.71 -1.31 0.85
C GLY A 104 -6.45 -0.51 0.59
N MET A 105 -6.53 0.81 0.77
CA MET A 105 -5.39 1.72 0.78
C MET A 105 -5.33 2.45 2.13
N ARG A 106 -4.18 2.39 2.80
CA ARG A 106 -3.95 3.04 4.10
C ARG A 106 -2.73 3.95 4.07
N ARG A 107 -2.70 4.93 4.98
CA ARG A 107 -1.50 5.74 5.24
C ARG A 107 -0.56 5.01 6.18
N LEU A 108 0.75 5.08 5.91
CA LEU A 108 1.78 4.57 6.81
C LEU A 108 2.03 5.54 7.99
N ARG A 109 2.33 4.97 9.15
CA ARG A 109 2.75 5.71 10.34
C ARG A 109 4.23 6.07 10.28
N ALA A 110 4.64 7.10 11.00
CA ALA A 110 6.04 7.54 11.01
C ALA A 110 7.00 6.44 11.48
N GLU A 111 6.59 5.65 12.47
CA GLU A 111 7.29 4.46 12.96
C GLU A 111 7.50 3.41 11.86
N GLU A 112 6.45 3.12 11.08
CA GLU A 112 6.49 2.15 9.98
C GLU A 112 7.42 2.62 8.86
N VAL A 113 7.39 3.92 8.53
CA VAL A 113 8.30 4.50 7.52
C VAL A 113 9.75 4.42 7.98
N THR A 114 10.02 4.74 9.24
CA THR A 114 11.36 4.67 9.83
C THR A 114 11.90 3.24 9.80
N MET A 115 11.08 2.25 10.15
CA MET A 115 11.45 0.83 10.08
C MET A 115 11.78 0.39 8.64
N LEU A 116 10.96 0.77 7.66
CA LEU A 116 11.20 0.46 6.26
C LEU A 116 12.49 1.12 5.74
N GLN A 117 12.75 2.37 6.12
CA GLN A 117 14.00 3.07 5.77
C GLN A 117 15.23 2.46 6.45
N ALA A 118 15.08 1.90 7.65
CA ALA A 118 16.12 1.16 8.35
C ALA A 118 16.37 -0.25 7.77
N GLY A 119 15.65 -0.66 6.72
CA GLY A 119 15.87 -1.92 6.00
C GLY A 119 14.92 -3.05 6.41
N ALA A 120 13.83 -2.78 7.13
CA ALA A 120 12.79 -3.78 7.33
C ALA A 120 12.18 -4.21 5.99
N LEU A 121 12.04 -5.53 5.77
CA LEU A 121 11.56 -6.07 4.50
C LEU A 121 10.08 -5.79 4.26
N ASN A 122 9.27 -5.76 5.31
CA ASN A 122 7.84 -5.55 5.22
C ASN A 122 7.24 -4.95 6.49
N VAL A 123 6.02 -4.44 6.34
CA VAL A 123 5.15 -4.00 7.43
C VAL A 123 3.78 -4.65 7.18
N PRO A 124 3.15 -5.29 8.18
CA PRO A 124 1.85 -5.91 7.99
C PRO A 124 0.79 -4.88 7.64
N PHE A 125 -0.16 -5.24 6.78
CA PHE A 125 -1.31 -4.40 6.53
C PHE A 125 -2.27 -4.45 7.72
N THR A 126 -2.71 -3.28 8.20
CA THR A 126 -3.68 -3.17 9.29
C THR A 126 -4.82 -2.25 8.88
N SER A 127 -5.97 -2.34 9.56
CA SER A 127 -7.09 -1.42 9.35
C SER A 127 -6.82 -0.02 9.89
N SER A 128 -5.78 0.15 10.72
CA SER A 128 -5.39 1.45 11.25
C SER A 128 -4.91 2.35 10.12
N GLY A 129 -5.56 3.50 9.96
CA GLY A 129 -5.22 4.47 8.91
C GLY A 129 -5.74 4.11 7.53
N LEU A 130 -6.69 3.16 7.43
CA LEU A 130 -7.40 2.86 6.19
C LEU A 130 -8.12 4.13 5.69
N LEU A 131 -7.79 4.55 4.47
CA LEU A 131 -8.33 5.76 3.85
C LEU A 131 -9.50 5.43 2.95
N TYR A 132 -9.27 4.50 2.01
CA TYR A 132 -10.24 4.10 1.00
C TYR A 132 -10.22 2.59 0.83
N GLU A 133 -11.38 2.02 0.51
CA GLU A 133 -11.56 0.62 0.16
C GLU A 133 -12.27 0.54 -1.19
N ALA A 134 -11.63 -0.08 -2.17
CA ALA A 134 -12.23 -0.42 -3.45
C ALA A 134 -12.87 -1.81 -3.39
N GLN A 135 -13.99 -1.98 -4.10
CA GLN A 135 -14.76 -3.22 -4.16
C GLN A 135 -15.09 -3.55 -5.62
N ASP A 136 -14.91 -4.82 -5.97
CA ASP A 136 -15.31 -5.40 -7.26
C ASP A 136 -16.60 -6.22 -7.06
N PRO A 137 -17.76 -5.73 -7.50
CA PRO A 137 -19.04 -6.42 -7.33
C PRO A 137 -19.16 -7.63 -8.28
N PRO A 138 -19.63 -8.80 -7.82
CA PRO A 138 -19.59 -10.06 -8.58
C PRO A 138 -20.46 -10.13 -9.86
N PHE A 139 -21.20 -9.06 -10.22
CA PHE A 139 -22.13 -9.07 -11.34
C PHE A 139 -22.10 -7.81 -12.21
N VAL A 140 -21.27 -6.81 -11.87
CA VAL A 140 -21.23 -5.55 -12.62
C VAL A 140 -19.92 -5.48 -13.39
N ILE A 141 -20.03 -5.50 -14.72
CA ILE A 141 -18.85 -5.49 -15.58
C ILE A 141 -18.35 -4.03 -15.70
N ASN A 142 -17.05 -3.83 -15.46
CA ASN A 142 -16.35 -2.54 -15.61
C ASN A 142 -16.83 -1.45 -14.65
N GLU A 143 -17.37 -1.81 -13.51
CA GLU A 143 -17.82 -0.89 -12.48
C GLU A 143 -17.25 -1.32 -11.14
N TYR A 144 -16.58 -0.40 -10.46
CA TYR A 144 -16.02 -0.63 -9.14
C TYR A 144 -16.50 0.46 -8.20
N TYR A 145 -16.57 0.14 -6.92
CA TYR A 145 -17.01 1.07 -5.89
C TYR A 145 -15.86 1.38 -4.95
N VAL A 146 -15.61 2.66 -4.69
CA VAL A 146 -14.58 3.12 -3.75
C VAL A 146 -15.24 3.85 -2.60
N GLN A 147 -15.02 3.39 -1.37
CA GLN A 147 -15.62 3.97 -0.18
C GLN A 147 -14.54 4.56 0.73
N GLY A 148 -14.76 5.79 1.20
CA GLY A 148 -13.94 6.38 2.26
C GLY A 148 -14.17 5.66 3.60
N LYS A 149 -13.08 5.30 4.28
CA LYS A 149 -13.10 4.64 5.60
C LYS A 149 -12.54 5.52 6.73
N SER A 150 -11.93 6.64 6.37
CA SER A 150 -11.43 7.66 7.30
C SER A 150 -12.42 8.82 7.43
N ALA A 151 -12.47 9.47 8.59
CA ALA A 151 -13.27 10.68 8.82
C ALA A 151 -12.85 11.86 7.92
N ARG A 152 -11.64 11.83 7.36
CA ARG A 152 -11.11 12.85 6.44
C ARG A 152 -11.33 12.51 4.96
N ALA A 153 -11.83 11.31 4.67
CA ALA A 153 -12.13 10.88 3.31
C ALA A 153 -13.44 11.52 2.83
N LEU A 154 -13.60 11.60 1.51
CA LEU A 154 -14.85 12.05 0.90
C LEU A 154 -16.02 11.16 1.36
N PRO A 155 -17.12 11.73 1.90
CA PRO A 155 -18.24 10.94 2.42
C PRO A 155 -19.00 10.22 1.30
N GLY A 156 -19.74 9.17 1.65
CA GLY A 156 -20.48 8.36 0.68
C GLY A 156 -19.59 7.35 -0.05
N TYR A 157 -19.83 7.15 -1.34
CA TYR A 157 -19.02 6.28 -2.18
C TYR A 157 -18.82 6.85 -3.57
N LEU A 158 -17.81 6.34 -4.26
CA LEU A 158 -17.47 6.68 -5.62
C LEU A 158 -17.73 5.48 -6.50
N MET A 159 -18.30 5.72 -7.66
CA MET A 159 -18.45 4.73 -8.72
C MET A 159 -17.41 5.02 -9.79
N ILE A 160 -16.54 4.07 -10.07
CA ILE A 160 -15.58 4.17 -11.18
C ILE A 160 -16.00 3.19 -12.27
N ARG A 161 -16.29 3.73 -13.45
CA ARG A 161 -16.82 2.98 -14.59
C ARG A 161 -15.97 3.19 -15.83
N PHE A 162 -15.63 2.11 -16.53
CA PHE A 162 -15.00 2.23 -17.84
C PHE A 162 -16.05 2.23 -18.96
N GLY A 163 -16.10 3.32 -19.74
CA GLY A 163 -17.06 3.52 -20.82
C GLY A 163 -16.56 4.55 -21.82
N LEU A 164 -17.04 4.51 -23.07
CA LEU A 164 -16.66 5.50 -24.10
C LEU A 164 -15.14 5.75 -24.23
N ARG A 165 -14.33 4.69 -24.03
CA ARG A 165 -12.85 4.68 -24.07
C ARG A 165 -12.15 5.45 -22.94
N ARG A 166 -12.85 5.80 -21.86
CA ARG A 166 -12.28 6.46 -20.68
C ARG A 166 -12.92 5.92 -19.39
N TRP A 167 -12.29 6.20 -18.28
CA TRP A 167 -12.85 6.00 -16.95
C TRP A 167 -13.68 7.22 -16.57
N HIS A 168 -14.82 6.97 -15.93
CA HIS A 168 -15.73 7.96 -15.40
C HIS A 168 -15.85 7.72 -13.91
N VAL A 169 -15.72 8.79 -13.12
CA VAL A 169 -15.85 8.74 -11.66
C VAL A 169 -17.05 9.56 -11.27
N ALA A 170 -18.04 8.91 -10.68
CA ALA A 170 -19.21 9.56 -10.13
C ALA A 170 -19.23 9.45 -8.61
N HIS A 171 -19.54 10.54 -7.92
CA HIS A 171 -19.71 10.59 -6.48
C HIS A 171 -21.19 10.41 -6.12
N VAL A 172 -21.44 9.55 -5.14
CA VAL A 172 -22.75 9.36 -4.52
C VAL A 172 -22.62 9.77 -3.05
N PRO A 173 -22.97 11.03 -2.69
CA PRO A 173 -22.74 11.56 -1.34
C PRO A 173 -23.50 10.79 -0.24
N THR A 174 -24.72 10.36 -0.56
CA THR A 174 -25.60 9.63 0.36
C THR A 174 -26.28 8.46 -0.35
N PRO A 175 -26.58 7.35 0.35
CA PRO A 175 -27.34 6.25 -0.23
C PRO A 175 -28.66 6.73 -0.85
N GLY A 176 -28.92 6.36 -2.11
CA GLY A 176 -30.12 6.75 -2.86
C GLY A 176 -30.05 8.13 -3.54
N SER A 177 -28.98 8.90 -3.33
CA SER A 177 -28.76 10.14 -4.11
C SER A 177 -28.34 9.84 -5.55
N ARG A 178 -28.54 10.82 -6.44
CA ARG A 178 -28.12 10.71 -7.84
C ARG A 178 -26.59 10.81 -7.92
N PRO A 179 -25.92 9.95 -8.70
CA PRO A 179 -24.49 10.07 -8.94
C PRO A 179 -24.14 11.39 -9.65
N ILE A 180 -23.08 12.06 -9.20
CA ILE A 180 -22.54 13.29 -9.77
C ILE A 180 -21.18 12.98 -10.38
N GLU A 181 -21.00 13.17 -11.68
CA GLU A 181 -19.69 12.98 -12.32
C GLU A 181 -18.70 14.05 -11.82
N ILE A 182 -17.58 13.61 -11.24
CA ILE A 182 -16.56 14.49 -10.65
C ILE A 182 -15.20 14.41 -11.36
N MET A 183 -14.94 13.32 -12.09
CA MET A 183 -13.64 13.11 -12.71
C MET A 183 -13.73 12.15 -13.89
N THR A 184 -12.83 12.31 -14.85
CA THR A 184 -12.62 11.34 -15.93
C THR A 184 -11.14 11.01 -16.08
N CYS A 185 -10.83 9.80 -16.54
CA CYS A 185 -9.45 9.41 -16.85
C CYS A 185 -9.36 8.72 -18.21
N GLY A 186 -8.53 9.24 -19.11
CA GLY A 186 -8.39 8.68 -20.44
C GLY A 186 -7.09 9.08 -21.11
N LYS A 187 -6.80 8.42 -22.24
CA LYS A 187 -5.60 8.68 -23.04
C LYS A 187 -5.66 10.05 -23.72
N LEU A 188 -4.49 10.67 -23.86
CA LEU A 188 -4.30 11.87 -24.70
C LEU A 188 -4.70 11.59 -26.16
N GLY A 189 -5.62 12.38 -26.72
CA GLY A 189 -5.95 12.36 -28.16
C GLY A 189 -6.84 11.21 -28.66
N SER A 190 -7.50 10.45 -27.79
CA SER A 190 -8.17 9.17 -28.14
C SER A 190 -9.52 9.27 -28.92
N PHE A 191 -9.69 10.22 -29.83
CA PHE A 191 -10.81 10.17 -30.77
C PHE A 191 -10.61 9.12 -31.89
N THR A 192 -9.38 8.69 -32.19
CA THR A 192 -9.08 7.98 -33.45
C THR A 192 -8.73 6.49 -33.34
N LYS A 193 -8.51 5.90 -32.17
CA LYS A 193 -8.20 4.45 -32.06
C LYS A 193 -9.09 3.71 -31.06
N ALA A 194 -9.74 2.65 -31.54
CA ALA A 194 -10.49 1.72 -30.70
C ALA A 194 -9.50 0.95 -29.82
N ILE A 195 -9.59 1.13 -28.50
CA ILE A 195 -8.81 0.35 -27.53
C ILE A 195 -9.39 -1.09 -27.54
N LYS A 196 -8.88 -1.93 -28.44
CA LYS A 196 -9.30 -3.35 -28.57
C LYS A 196 -8.65 -4.27 -27.53
N GLN A 197 -7.65 -3.80 -26.77
CA GLN A 197 -6.99 -4.58 -25.72
C GLN A 197 -6.68 -3.70 -24.51
N ARG A 198 -7.17 -4.09 -23.33
CA ARG A 198 -6.85 -3.46 -22.03
C ARG A 198 -5.35 -3.52 -21.69
N ARG A 199 -4.58 -4.39 -22.35
CA ARG A 199 -3.11 -4.43 -22.25
C ARG A 199 -2.40 -3.18 -22.76
N ASN A 200 -3.09 -2.33 -23.54
CA ASN A 200 -2.50 -1.10 -24.07
C ASN A 200 -2.66 0.11 -23.14
N GLU A 201 -2.88 -0.10 -21.84
CA GLU A 201 -2.88 0.93 -20.79
C GLU A 201 -1.48 1.49 -20.47
N MET A 202 -0.45 1.13 -21.25
CA MET A 202 0.94 1.63 -21.09
C MET A 202 1.17 3.06 -21.61
N GLU A 203 0.17 3.70 -22.22
CA GLU A 203 0.26 5.08 -22.68
C GLU A 203 -0.24 6.06 -21.61
N PRO A 204 0.35 7.27 -21.51
CA PRO A 204 -0.03 8.22 -20.49
C PRO A 204 -1.53 8.54 -20.49
N SER A 205 -2.16 8.42 -19.32
CA SER A 205 -3.57 8.76 -19.12
C SER A 205 -3.67 9.99 -18.23
N GLN A 206 -4.60 10.88 -18.53
CA GLN A 206 -4.84 12.09 -17.74
C GLN A 206 -6.13 11.97 -16.95
N TRP A 207 -6.04 12.26 -15.66
CA TRP A 207 -7.20 12.51 -14.80
C TRP A 207 -7.60 13.97 -14.93
N LYS A 208 -8.87 14.21 -15.24
CA LYS A 208 -9.47 15.53 -15.39
C LYS A 208 -10.64 15.69 -14.45
N ASP A 209 -10.72 16.84 -13.78
CA ASP A 209 -11.89 17.20 -12.97
C ASP A 209 -13.14 17.46 -13.83
N SER A 210 -14.26 17.79 -13.18
CA SER A 210 -15.53 18.11 -13.83
C SER A 210 -15.48 19.33 -14.76
N GLU A 211 -14.50 20.22 -14.56
CA GLU A 211 -14.28 21.41 -15.41
C GLU A 211 -13.36 21.10 -16.61
N GLY A 212 -12.75 19.91 -16.62
CA GLY A 212 -11.85 19.45 -17.67
C GLY A 212 -10.38 19.80 -17.44
N HIS A 213 -10.03 20.37 -16.27
CA HIS A 213 -8.64 20.65 -15.93
C HIS A 213 -7.93 19.36 -15.53
N VAL A 214 -6.68 19.21 -15.97
CA VAL A 214 -5.86 18.05 -15.61
C VAL A 214 -5.44 18.17 -14.15
N VAL A 215 -5.79 17.17 -13.34
CA VAL A 215 -5.44 17.08 -11.92
C VAL A 215 -4.34 16.05 -11.65
N ALA A 216 -4.18 15.07 -12.55
CA ALA A 216 -3.09 14.12 -12.48
C ALA A 216 -2.78 13.49 -13.85
N THR A 217 -1.56 13.01 -14.02
CA THR A 217 -1.12 12.26 -15.21
C THR A 217 -0.49 10.95 -14.78
N GLU A 218 -1.01 9.85 -15.29
CA GLU A 218 -0.42 8.52 -15.18
C GLU A 218 0.70 8.38 -16.21
N VAL A 219 1.85 7.89 -15.77
CA VAL A 219 3.01 7.59 -16.61
C VAL A 219 3.64 6.29 -16.17
N MET A 220 4.34 5.64 -17.09
CA MET A 220 5.13 4.44 -16.77
C MET A 220 6.59 4.85 -16.74
N LYS A 221 7.23 4.79 -15.57
CA LYS A 221 8.66 5.11 -15.42
C LYS A 221 9.48 3.83 -15.34
N MET A 222 10.67 3.84 -15.93
CA MET A 222 11.63 2.76 -15.73
C MET A 222 12.24 2.90 -14.34
N GLY A 223 12.11 1.86 -13.53
CA GLY A 223 12.74 1.74 -12.21
C GLY A 223 13.60 0.49 -12.11
N TYR A 224 14.23 0.31 -10.95
CA TYR A 224 14.93 -0.92 -10.61
C TYR A 224 13.93 -2.08 -10.61
N GLY A 225 14.06 -3.01 -11.57
CA GLY A 225 13.15 -4.15 -11.72
C GLY A 225 12.08 -4.01 -12.81
N GLY A 226 12.02 -2.90 -13.55
CA GLY A 226 11.19 -2.78 -14.75
C GLY A 226 10.32 -1.53 -14.81
N LYS A 227 9.21 -1.63 -15.55
CA LYS A 227 8.24 -0.55 -15.74
C LYS A 227 7.35 -0.42 -14.50
N MET A 228 7.40 0.73 -13.84
CA MET A 228 6.66 1.01 -12.61
C MET A 228 5.53 2.01 -12.85
N PRO A 229 4.28 1.70 -12.44
CA PRO A 229 3.17 2.64 -12.49
C PRO A 229 3.51 3.86 -11.64
N THR A 230 3.43 5.04 -12.25
CA THR A 230 3.67 6.32 -11.59
C THR A 230 2.52 7.28 -11.91
N ILE A 231 2.17 8.13 -10.95
CA ILE A 231 1.22 9.21 -11.14
C ILE A 231 1.84 10.53 -10.70
N GLU A 232 1.64 11.57 -11.51
CA GLU A 232 2.09 12.93 -11.26
C GLU A 232 0.86 13.82 -11.04
N LEU A 233 0.72 14.35 -9.84
CA LEU A 233 -0.39 15.16 -9.38
C LEU A 233 -0.12 16.64 -9.62
N ARG A 234 -1.20 17.41 -9.79
CA ARG A 234 -1.13 18.88 -9.77
C ARG A 234 -0.68 19.38 -8.38
N SER A 235 0.16 20.40 -8.34
CA SER A 235 0.86 20.84 -7.12
C SER A 235 -0.02 21.53 -6.08
N ASP A 236 -1.19 22.03 -6.48
CA ASP A 236 -2.13 22.79 -5.66
C ASP A 236 -3.22 21.90 -5.02
N LEU A 237 -3.10 20.58 -5.14
CA LEU A 237 -4.07 19.65 -4.58
C LEU A 237 -3.89 19.51 -3.07
N ASP A 238 -4.98 19.73 -2.35
CA ASP A 238 -5.05 19.44 -0.92
C ASP A 238 -4.88 17.93 -0.65
N GLN A 239 -4.73 17.61 0.64
CA GLN A 239 -4.47 16.26 1.08
C GLN A 239 -5.60 15.27 0.76
N THR A 240 -6.85 15.72 0.87
CA THR A 240 -8.03 14.87 0.64
C THR A 240 -8.18 14.56 -0.84
N CYS A 241 -8.04 15.55 -1.72
CA CYS A 241 -8.05 15.39 -3.17
C CYS A 241 -6.91 14.49 -3.64
N ARG A 242 -5.72 14.65 -3.05
CA ARG A 242 -4.56 13.80 -3.32
C ARG A 242 -4.85 12.33 -3.00
N GLU A 243 -5.32 12.05 -1.79
CA GLU A 243 -5.63 10.68 -1.38
C GLU A 243 -6.77 10.07 -2.19
N LEU A 244 -7.77 10.88 -2.55
CA LEU A 244 -8.84 10.49 -3.46
C LEU A 244 -8.30 10.07 -4.83
N ILE A 245 -7.46 10.90 -5.46
CA ILE A 245 -6.88 10.59 -6.78
C ILE A 245 -6.00 9.34 -6.71
N LEU A 246 -5.21 9.19 -5.64
CA LEU A 246 -4.40 7.98 -5.43
C LEU A 246 -5.27 6.73 -5.30
N ALA A 247 -6.38 6.80 -4.55
CA ALA A 247 -7.32 5.69 -4.42
C ALA A 247 -7.97 5.33 -5.77
N LEU A 248 -8.37 6.32 -6.56
CA LEU A 248 -8.96 6.12 -7.89
C LEU A 248 -7.95 5.51 -8.86
N TRP A 249 -6.71 6.00 -8.85
CA TRP A 249 -5.60 5.47 -9.64
C TRP A 249 -5.31 4.01 -9.31
N VAL A 250 -5.16 3.68 -8.03
CA VAL A 250 -4.95 2.31 -7.55
C VAL A 250 -6.11 1.41 -7.97
N THR A 251 -7.35 1.86 -7.79
CA THR A 251 -8.55 1.09 -8.17
C THR A 251 -8.57 0.81 -9.67
N ARG A 252 -8.22 1.81 -10.48
CA ARG A 252 -8.14 1.67 -11.94
C ARG A 252 -7.05 0.67 -12.35
N LEU A 253 -5.86 0.74 -11.76
CA LEU A 253 -4.80 -0.23 -12.02
C LEU A 253 -5.20 -1.64 -11.58
N TRP A 254 -5.82 -1.78 -10.41
CA TRP A 254 -6.32 -3.06 -9.92
C TRP A 254 -7.39 -3.65 -10.84
N ALA A 255 -8.29 -2.82 -11.37
CA ALA A 255 -9.25 -3.23 -12.40
C ALA A 255 -8.58 -3.68 -13.71
N ALA A 256 -7.44 -3.11 -14.06
CA ALA A 256 -6.68 -3.48 -15.26
C ALA A 256 -5.85 -4.76 -15.06
N PHE A 257 -5.27 -4.97 -13.88
CA PHE A 257 -4.37 -6.09 -13.58
C PHE A 257 -5.09 -7.29 -12.94
N GLY A 258 -5.94 -7.07 -11.95
CA GLY A 258 -6.62 -8.10 -11.17
C GLY A 258 -7.83 -8.73 -11.87
N ALA A 259 -8.56 -7.97 -12.69
CA ALA A 259 -9.73 -8.50 -13.42
C ALA A 259 -9.37 -9.44 -14.61
N GLY A 260 -8.07 -9.61 -14.90
CA GLY A 260 -7.57 -10.36 -16.06
C GLY A 260 -7.56 -11.88 -15.91
N ASN A 261 -7.76 -12.44 -14.70
CA ASN A 261 -7.62 -13.88 -14.46
C ASN A 261 -8.94 -14.65 -14.25
N SER A 262 -10.08 -13.97 -14.11
CA SER A 262 -11.35 -14.64 -13.74
C SER A 262 -12.31 -14.90 -14.90
N PHE A 263 -11.99 -14.45 -16.13
CA PHE A 263 -12.86 -14.63 -17.31
C PHE A 263 -12.34 -15.66 -18.32
N MET A 264 -11.40 -16.53 -17.92
CA MET A 264 -10.95 -17.67 -18.74
C MET A 264 -10.91 -18.95 -17.92
N THR A 265 -12.07 -19.41 -17.45
CA THR A 265 -12.35 -20.83 -17.15
C THR A 265 -13.82 -21.10 -17.36
#